data_AF-A0AA46ZWI4-F1
#
_entry.id   AF-A0AA46ZWI4-F1
#
_cell.length_a   1.000
_cell.length_b   1.000
_cell.length_c   1.000
_cell.angle_alpha   90.00
_cell.angle_beta   90.00
_cell.angle_gamma   90.00
#
_symmetry.space_group_name_H-M   'P 1'
#
loop_
_entity.id
_entity.type
_entity.pdbx_description
1 polymer ?
#
loop_
_entity_poly.entity_id
_entity_poly.type
_entity_poly.pdbx_seq_one_letter_code
_entity_poly.pdbx_strand_id
1 'polypeptide(L)'
;MASDLYSATNASFSYEQIGRRIQRMVASPDVQKVQFITVTRLDGEPSEIWDTVLQEIEETDGIQVDRREDGSVWIGWKRYIDG
;
A
#
# COMPACT_ATOMS: atom_id res chain seq x y z
N MET A 1 -34.93 0.33 -1.57
CA MET A 1 -33.77 -0.11 -2.38
C MET A 1 -32.91 1.11 -2.71
N ALA A 2 -32.21 1.65 -1.71
CA ALA A 2 -31.37 2.85 -1.86
C ALA A 2 -30.14 2.78 -0.94
N SER A 3 -29.60 1.58 -0.76
CA SER A 3 -28.47 1.34 0.15
C SER A 3 -27.15 1.12 -0.60
N ASP A 4 -27.20 0.84 -1.90
CA ASP A 4 -26.03 0.41 -2.67
C ASP A 4 -25.24 1.57 -3.31
N LEU A 5 -25.82 2.77 -3.38
CA LEU A 5 -25.20 3.93 -4.05
C LEU A 5 -24.33 4.79 -3.14
N TYR A 6 -24.54 4.78 -1.82
CA TYR A 6 -23.71 5.54 -0.87
C TYR A 6 -22.37 4.86 -0.55
N SER A 7 -22.25 3.55 -0.80
CA SER A 7 -21.00 2.80 -0.53
C SER A 7 -19.96 2.93 -1.64
N ALA A 8 -20.37 3.10 -2.89
CA ALA A 8 -19.45 3.13 -4.04
C ALA A 8 -18.63 4.44 -4.14
N THR A 9 -19.17 5.57 -3.67
CA THR A 9 -18.52 6.88 -3.82
C THR A 9 -17.45 7.15 -2.75
N ASN A 10 -17.58 6.58 -1.55
CA ASN A 10 -16.54 6.72 -0.49
C ASN A 10 -15.43 5.65 -0.60
N ALA A 11 -15.73 4.48 -1.19
CA ALA A 11 -14.76 3.40 -1.37
C ALA A 11 -13.66 3.76 -2.40
N SER A 12 -14.03 4.48 -3.46
CA SER A 12 -13.10 4.91 -4.51
C SER A 12 -12.08 5.94 -4.02
N PHE A 13 -12.49 6.85 -3.12
CA PHE A 13 -11.53 7.75 -2.46
C PHE A 13 -10.52 6.96 -1.63
N SER A 14 -10.94 5.94 -0.88
CA SER A 14 -10.05 5.23 0.06
C SER A 14 -8.96 4.40 -0.62
N TYR A 15 -9.31 3.60 -1.64
CA TYR A 15 -8.33 2.77 -2.37
C TYR A 15 -7.30 3.63 -3.10
N GLU A 16 -7.77 4.61 -3.88
CA GLU A 16 -6.89 5.48 -4.66
C GLU A 16 -6.02 6.37 -3.75
N GLN A 17 -6.54 6.83 -2.61
CA GLN A 17 -5.77 7.61 -1.64
C GLN A 17 -4.66 6.79 -1.00
N ILE A 18 -4.94 5.54 -0.57
CA ILE A 18 -3.95 4.63 0.00
C ILE A 18 -2.86 4.35 -1.05
N GLY A 19 -3.26 3.94 -2.27
CA GLY A 19 -2.34 3.66 -3.37
C GLY A 19 -1.46 4.87 -3.70
N ARG A 20 -2.04 6.07 -3.86
CA ARG A 20 -1.28 7.30 -4.14
C ARG A 20 -0.33 7.67 -3.01
N ARG A 21 -0.66 7.37 -1.75
CA ARG A 21 0.21 7.63 -0.59
C ARG A 21 1.43 6.73 -0.64
N ILE A 22 1.22 5.42 -0.84
CA ILE A 22 2.30 4.44 -0.98
C ILE A 22 3.18 4.78 -2.19
N GLN A 23 2.58 5.05 -3.36
CA GLN A 23 3.32 5.44 -4.58
C GLN A 23 4.18 6.69 -4.36
N ARG A 24 3.68 7.71 -3.66
CA ARG A 24 4.48 8.91 -3.33
C ARG A 24 5.67 8.60 -2.44
N MET A 25 5.51 7.70 -1.47
CA MET A 25 6.62 7.26 -0.61
C MET A 25 7.66 6.49 -1.44
N VAL A 26 7.21 5.53 -2.25
CA VAL A 26 8.07 4.75 -3.16
C VAL A 26 8.83 5.66 -4.11
N ALA A 27 8.16 6.63 -4.75
CA ALA A 27 8.76 7.53 -5.73
C ALA A 27 9.76 8.55 -5.13
N SER A 28 9.91 8.63 -3.80
CA SER A 28 10.86 9.54 -3.18
C SER A 28 12.31 9.19 -3.57
N PRO A 29 13.14 10.17 -3.99
CA PRO A 29 14.50 9.90 -4.45
C PRO A 29 15.37 9.16 -3.43
N ASP A 30 15.21 9.43 -2.14
CA ASP A 30 15.97 8.77 -1.09
C ASP A 30 15.48 7.34 -0.83
N VAL A 31 14.18 7.12 -0.97
CA VAL A 31 13.57 5.79 -0.90
C VAL A 31 14.01 4.92 -2.07
N GLN A 32 14.12 5.47 -3.27
CA GLN A 32 14.63 4.72 -4.43
C GLN A 32 16.09 4.26 -4.25
N LYS A 33 16.89 4.94 -3.41
CA LYS A 33 18.27 4.52 -3.09
C LYS A 33 18.31 3.35 -2.10
N VAL A 34 17.49 3.40 -1.05
CA VAL A 34 17.45 2.36 0.00
C VAL A 34 16.52 1.19 -0.35
N GLN A 35 15.60 1.41 -1.29
CA GLN A 35 14.68 0.46 -1.89
C GLN A 35 13.71 -0.21 -0.91
N PHE A 36 13.29 0.54 0.11
CA PHE A 36 12.19 0.13 0.97
C PHE A 36 11.49 1.32 1.60
N ILE A 37 10.27 1.08 2.08
CA ILE A 37 9.50 2.00 2.93
C ILE A 37 8.95 1.27 4.14
N THR A 38 8.58 2.02 5.16
CA THR A 38 7.71 1.55 6.25
C THR A 38 6.50 2.46 6.28
N VAL A 39 5.31 1.86 6.25
CA VAL A 39 4.04 2.57 6.13
C VAL A 39 3.03 2.01 7.14
N THR A 40 2.32 2.90 7.81
CA THR A 40 1.24 2.53 8.74
C THR A 40 -0.10 2.91 8.13
N ARG A 41 -1.13 2.12 8.42
CA ARG A 41 -2.52 2.46 8.10
C ARG A 41 -2.94 3.70 8.90
N LEU A 42 -3.62 4.64 8.26
CA LEU A 42 -4.22 5.80 8.93
C LEU A 42 -5.58 5.41 9.54
N ASP A 43 -6.01 6.09 10.61
CA ASP A 43 -7.28 5.77 11.31
C ASP A 43 -8.52 5.87 10.42
N GLY A 44 -8.47 6.70 9.37
CA GLY A 44 -9.56 6.86 8.40
C GLY A 44 -9.50 5.90 7.21
N GLU A 45 -8.46 5.08 7.09
CA GLU A 45 -8.31 4.11 6.00
C GLU A 45 -9.05 2.80 6.36
N PRO A 46 -10.03 2.35 5.57
CA PRO A 46 -10.71 1.08 5.79
C PRO A 46 -9.72 -0.08 5.77
N SER A 47 -9.78 -0.97 6.76
CA SER A 47 -8.83 -2.09 6.88
C SER A 47 -8.89 -3.03 5.66
N GLU A 48 -10.09 -3.34 5.17
CA GLU A 48 -10.28 -4.23 4.01
C GLU A 48 -9.58 -3.66 2.77
N ILE A 49 -9.73 -2.37 2.51
CA ILE A 49 -9.11 -1.70 1.37
C ILE A 49 -7.60 -1.58 1.53
N TRP A 50 -7.13 -1.27 2.74
CA TRP A 50 -5.72 -1.28 3.08
C TRP A 50 -5.08 -2.65 2.80
N ASP A 51 -5.75 -3.73 3.22
CA ASP A 51 -5.28 -5.09 3.01
C ASP A 51 -5.28 -5.48 1.53
N THR A 52 -6.29 -5.09 0.75
CA THR A 52 -6.32 -5.30 -0.71
C THR A 52 -5.15 -4.60 -1.39
N VAL A 53 -4.87 -3.33 -1.08
CA VAL A 53 -3.75 -2.60 -1.70
C VAL A 53 -2.41 -3.26 -1.38
N LEU A 54 -2.21 -3.70 -0.13
CA LEU A 54 -0.98 -4.38 0.26
C LEU A 54 -0.81 -5.74 -0.44
N GLN A 55 -1.91 -6.49 -0.58
CA GLN A 55 -1.91 -7.77 -1.29
C GLN A 55 -1.50 -7.59 -2.76
N GLU A 56 -2.08 -6.62 -3.47
CA GLU A 56 -1.72 -6.34 -4.87
C GLU A 56 -0.25 -5.90 -5.03
N ILE A 57 0.29 -5.18 -4.05
CA ILE A 57 1.71 -4.81 -4.01
C ILE A 57 2.60 -6.05 -3.80
N GLU A 58 2.21 -6.94 -2.89
CA GLU A 58 2.92 -8.19 -2.60
C GLU A 58 2.94 -9.15 -3.79
N GLU A 59 1.89 -9.15 -4.62
CA GLU A 59 1.80 -9.94 -5.85
C GLU A 59 2.74 -9.44 -6.97
N THR A 60 3.36 -8.26 -6.81
CA THR A 60 4.31 -7.74 -7.78
C THR A 60 5.68 -8.41 -7.62
N ASP A 61 6.21 -8.99 -8.70
CA ASP A 61 7.52 -9.66 -8.71
C ASP A 61 8.64 -8.78 -8.13
N GLY A 62 9.41 -9.36 -7.20
CA GLY A 62 10.54 -8.68 -6.57
C GLY A 62 10.14 -7.71 -5.44
N ILE A 63 8.86 -7.61 -5.10
CA ILE A 63 8.40 -6.92 -3.89
C ILE A 63 8.32 -7.91 -2.72
N GLN A 64 8.73 -7.45 -1.54
CA GLN A 64 8.51 -8.13 -0.26
C GLN A 64 7.71 -7.21 0.65
N VAL A 65 6.68 -7.77 1.31
CA VAL A 65 5.81 -7.06 2.25
C VAL A 65 5.86 -7.77 3.60
N ASP A 66 6.29 -7.07 4.65
CA ASP A 66 6.37 -7.59 6.02
C ASP A 66 5.46 -6.79 6.96
N ARG A 67 4.41 -7.43 7.48
CA ARG A 67 3.49 -6.86 8.47
C ARG A 67 4.09 -7.02 9.87
N ARG A 68 4.23 -5.91 10.61
CA ARG A 68 4.86 -5.88 11.95
C ARG A 68 3.82 -5.83 13.07
N GLU A 69 4.24 -6.22 14.27
CA GLU A 69 3.37 -6.26 15.47
C GLU A 69 2.87 -4.87 15.90
N ASP A 70 3.60 -3.80 15.55
CA ASP A 70 3.21 -2.42 15.83
C ASP A 70 2.18 -1.84 14.84
N GLY A 71 1.70 -2.67 13.90
CA GLY A 71 0.74 -2.28 12.87
C GLY A 71 1.37 -1.53 11.69
N SER A 72 2.68 -1.36 11.67
CA SER A 72 3.40 -0.87 10.49
C SER A 72 3.67 -2.01 9.50
N VAL A 73 3.80 -1.65 8.23
CA VAL A 73 4.11 -2.57 7.14
C VAL A 73 5.39 -2.10 6.46
N TRP A 74 6.38 -2.98 6.40
CA TRP A 74 7.59 -2.76 5.65
C TRP A 74 7.41 -3.28 4.23
N ILE A 75 7.77 -2.48 3.23
CA ILE A 75 7.66 -2.83 1.81
C ILE A 75 9.03 -2.59 1.20
N GLY A 76 9.68 -3.63 0.68
CA GLY A 76 10.99 -3.53 0.03
C GLY A 76 10.99 -4.12 -1.36
N TRP A 77 11.88 -3.61 -2.21
CA TRP A 77 12.06 -4.11 -3.58
C TRP A 77 13.53 -4.10 -3.94
N LYS A 78 14.17 -5.26 -3.96
CA LYS A 78 15.48 -5.31 -4.58
C LYS A 78 15.27 -5.40 -6.08
N ARG A 79 16.01 -4.58 -6.85
CA ARG A 79 16.31 -4.96 -8.23
C ARG A 79 16.89 -6.37 -8.11
N TYR A 80 16.18 -7.38 -8.57
CA TYR A 80 16.79 -8.65 -8.93
C TYR A 80 17.79 -8.27 -10.03
N ILE A 81 19.02 -7.96 -9.63
CA ILE A 81 20.19 -8.06 -10.48
C ILE A 81 20.47 -9.54 -10.50
N ASP A 82 20.16 -10.15 -11.65
CA ASP A 82 20.63 -11.43 -12.17
C ASP A 82 21.30 -12.38 -11.18
N GLY A 83 20.69 -13.55 -11.01
CA GLY A 83 21.43 -14.81 -10.91
C GLY A 83 21.33 -15.53 -12.23
#